data_AF-A0A936Q2K0-F1
#
_entry.id   AF-A0A936Q2K0-F1
#
_cell.length_a   1.000
_cell.length_b   1.000
_cell.length_c   1.000
_cell.angle_alpha   90.00
_cell.angle_beta   90.00
_cell.angle_gamma   90.00
#
_symmetry.space_group_name_H-M   'P 1'
#
loop_
_entity.id
_entity.type
_entity.pdbx_description
1 polymer ?
#
loop_
_entity_poly.entity_id
_entity_poly.type
_entity_poly.pdbx_seq_one_letter_code
_entity_poly.pdbx_strand_id
1 'polypeptide(L)'
;MSNAQDLLFNAHERDLSRLKALRDQRAAEAPVYLIELPRLDPTEERERREALAEALAVRRLDLDDSMPWWRERALPLLRAAVEVGYGYEGTGQDFWPILEGRLELGPTSQGWRVALSDQFRDLAAWCQVAPAEKGWERTFRRIAWPITHALLPKELHAPLLRAIAAADARREAPWADTHLRLTRQAERLGRPKLQSFLELPVAAAVVQTLTGVEPDPLALSEDLRARLLDDVRAEGETRALWRKVQRAEPAPPTRATSGGKREREPETIGCLMALTFDEGGDPIGLEVNIPDSPLSADEVRRAPLRLLGHGRPRSLEALLRRGRLPLDGAPLARMLGATRHPLLPEEQLSALGGDGKVQGYLKRLRVSLTAPLCFGEHLGQAQTARQVLSDDLWAYATYWLLQPEPIDAAPGVQAKGQVAGLHAARVDPSAEGAASWLWERFKRPVRQAQARRLGVPTFFAPGRLGGRRRRRGRARGAGGAA
;
A
#
# COMPACT_ATOMS: atom_id res chain seq x y z
N MET A 1 3.86 -36.07 33.04
CA MET A 1 3.41 -35.08 32.04
C MET A 1 2.93 -35.87 30.83
N SER A 2 1.89 -35.43 30.11
CA SER A 2 1.50 -36.13 28.88
C SER A 2 2.56 -35.89 27.81
N ASN A 3 2.73 -36.83 26.87
CA ASN A 3 3.72 -36.72 25.77
C ASN A 3 3.60 -35.38 25.01
N ALA A 4 2.37 -34.88 24.83
CA ALA A 4 2.10 -33.58 24.22
C ALA A 4 2.67 -32.38 25.01
N GLN A 5 2.62 -32.41 26.34
CA GLN A 5 3.15 -31.32 27.16
C GLN A 5 4.67 -31.21 27.05
N ASP A 6 5.37 -32.35 27.05
CA ASP A 6 6.81 -32.40 26.89
C ASP A 6 7.22 -31.97 25.48
N LEU A 7 6.47 -32.39 24.46
CA LEU A 7 6.67 -31.95 23.08
C LEU A 7 6.56 -30.43 22.94
N LEU A 8 5.50 -29.81 23.48
CA LEU A 8 5.31 -28.36 23.39
C LEU A 8 6.35 -27.56 24.18
N PHE A 9 6.77 -28.07 25.34
CA PHE A 9 7.85 -27.45 26.11
C PHE A 9 9.19 -27.51 25.36
N ASN A 10 9.58 -28.68 24.85
CA ASN A 10 10.80 -28.83 24.07
C ASN A 10 10.77 -27.98 22.78
N ALA A 11 9.61 -27.91 22.12
CA ALA A 11 9.38 -27.05 20.96
C ALA A 11 9.54 -25.56 21.32
N HIS A 12 9.01 -25.13 22.47
CA HIS A 12 9.19 -23.77 22.96
C HIS A 12 10.65 -23.44 23.21
N GLU A 13 11.37 -24.26 23.99
CA GLU A 13 12.77 -24.02 24.32
C GLU A 13 13.66 -23.97 23.08
N ARG A 14 13.40 -24.85 22.10
CA ARG A 14 14.13 -24.86 20.83
C ARG A 14 13.84 -23.61 20.00
N ASP A 15 12.58 -23.22 19.84
CA ASP A 15 12.20 -22.02 19.10
C ASP A 15 12.75 -20.76 19.79
N LEU A 16 12.68 -20.69 21.13
CA LEU A 16 13.24 -19.60 21.93
C LEU A 16 14.76 -19.50 21.77
N SER A 17 15.47 -20.62 21.82
CA SER A 17 16.92 -20.67 21.63
C SER A 17 17.32 -20.18 20.24
N ARG A 18 16.55 -20.54 19.20
CA ARG A 18 16.79 -20.08 17.82
C ARG A 18 16.55 -18.58 17.68
N LEU A 19 15.46 -18.06 18.24
CA LEU A 19 15.19 -16.64 18.22
C LEU A 19 16.26 -15.86 19.00
N LYS A 20 16.74 -16.38 20.14
CA LYS A 20 17.84 -15.79 20.91
C LYS A 20 19.10 -15.71 20.06
N ALA A 21 19.47 -16.80 19.38
CA ALA A 21 20.60 -16.79 18.47
C ALA A 21 20.46 -15.75 17.34
N LEU A 22 19.27 -15.59 16.76
CA LEU A 22 19.02 -14.52 15.76
C LEU A 22 19.15 -13.13 16.38
N ARG A 23 18.67 -12.93 17.61
CA ARG A 23 18.79 -11.66 18.32
C ARG A 23 20.24 -11.33 18.65
N ASP A 24 21.01 -12.30 19.13
CA ASP A 24 22.42 -12.13 19.53
C ASP A 24 23.33 -11.82 18.32
N GLN A 25 22.93 -12.27 17.13
CA GLN A 25 23.61 -11.93 15.88
C GLN A 25 23.32 -10.49 15.42
N ARG A 26 22.26 -9.86 15.92
CA ARG A 26 21.81 -8.53 15.51
C ARG A 26 22.17 -7.48 16.56
N ALA A 27 22.11 -6.20 16.16
CA ALA A 27 22.12 -5.11 17.12
C ALA A 27 20.95 -5.26 18.12
N ALA A 28 21.15 -4.82 19.37
CA ALA A 28 20.21 -5.07 20.48
C ALA A 28 18.76 -4.60 20.23
N GLU A 29 18.55 -3.65 19.31
CA GLU A 29 17.27 -3.04 18.94
C GLU A 29 16.68 -3.57 17.64
N ALA A 30 17.37 -4.48 16.93
CA ALA A 30 16.88 -4.99 15.66
C ALA A 30 15.70 -5.96 15.87
N PRO A 31 14.63 -5.85 15.07
CA PRO A 31 13.47 -6.72 15.19
C PRO A 31 13.81 -8.17 14.82
N VAL A 32 13.21 -9.13 15.50
CA VAL A 32 13.23 -10.56 15.17
C VAL A 32 11.81 -11.07 15.00
N TYR A 33 11.49 -11.57 13.80
CA TYR A 33 10.15 -12.02 13.46
C TYR A 33 10.01 -13.54 13.64
N LEU A 34 8.83 -14.01 14.06
CA LEU A 34 8.62 -15.44 14.29
C LEU A 34 8.64 -16.26 13.00
N ILE A 35 8.31 -15.65 11.86
CA ILE A 35 8.39 -16.29 10.55
C ILE A 35 9.84 -16.62 10.13
N GLU A 36 10.84 -16.08 10.84
CA GLU A 36 12.26 -16.38 10.62
C GLU A 36 12.69 -17.74 11.16
N LEU A 37 11.83 -18.39 11.96
CA LEU A 37 12.05 -19.77 12.38
C LEU A 37 12.03 -20.71 11.16
N PRO A 38 12.96 -21.68 11.08
CA PRO A 38 13.04 -22.59 9.93
C PRO A 38 11.74 -23.35 9.74
N ARG A 39 11.24 -23.49 8.51
CA ARG A 39 10.01 -24.25 8.21
C ARG A 39 10.07 -25.65 8.86
N LEU A 40 8.99 -26.03 9.55
CA LEU A 40 8.85 -27.40 10.06
C LEU A 40 8.70 -28.33 8.86
N ASP A 41 9.23 -29.54 8.96
CA ASP A 41 8.83 -30.59 8.04
C ASP A 41 7.37 -31.01 8.30
N PRO A 42 6.69 -31.64 7.33
CA PRO A 42 5.27 -31.98 7.48
C PRO A 42 4.95 -32.93 8.64
N THR A 43 5.89 -33.77 9.06
CA THR A 43 5.70 -34.69 10.18
C THR A 43 5.75 -33.93 11.49
N GLU A 44 6.77 -33.10 11.68
CA GLU A 44 6.92 -32.26 12.86
C GLU A 44 5.78 -31.23 12.99
N GLU A 45 5.34 -30.65 11.87
CA GLU A 45 4.17 -29.77 11.84
C GLU A 45 2.91 -30.49 12.34
N ARG A 46 2.69 -31.72 11.89
CA ARG A 46 1.53 -32.53 12.31
C ARG A 46 1.60 -32.88 13.80
N GLU A 47 2.74 -33.38 14.29
CA GLU A 47 2.92 -33.75 15.70
C GLU A 47 2.71 -32.55 16.63
N ARG A 48 3.28 -31.39 16.27
CA ARG A 48 3.12 -30.16 17.05
C ARG A 48 1.67 -29.67 17.05
N ARG A 49 0.97 -29.81 15.93
CA ARG A 49 -0.45 -29.44 15.79
C ARG A 49 -1.36 -30.33 16.63
N GLU A 50 -1.13 -31.65 16.63
CA GLU A 50 -1.84 -32.61 17.48
C GLU A 50 -1.60 -32.33 18.97
N ALA A 51 -0.34 -32.07 19.35
CA ALA A 51 -0.01 -31.69 20.72
C ALA A 51 -0.66 -30.36 21.16
N LEU A 52 -0.73 -29.37 20.26
CA LEU A 52 -1.46 -28.12 20.51
C LEU A 52 -2.96 -28.37 20.70
N ALA A 53 -3.58 -29.21 19.88
CA ALA A 53 -4.99 -29.56 20.00
C ALA A 53 -5.29 -30.26 21.34
N GLU A 54 -4.48 -31.25 21.73
CA GLU A 54 -4.59 -31.91 23.04
C GLU A 54 -4.45 -30.91 24.20
N ALA A 55 -3.43 -30.04 24.12
CA ALA A 55 -3.20 -29.04 25.16
C ALA A 55 -4.35 -28.02 25.26
N LEU A 56 -4.87 -27.53 24.14
CA LEU A 56 -5.97 -26.56 24.10
C LEU A 56 -7.31 -27.17 24.55
N ALA A 57 -7.51 -28.47 24.38
CA ALA A 57 -8.68 -29.19 24.90
C ALA A 57 -8.71 -29.25 26.44
N VAL A 58 -7.53 -29.31 27.08
CA VAL A 58 -7.40 -29.40 28.54
C VAL A 58 -7.15 -28.03 29.18
N ARG A 59 -6.44 -27.13 28.49
CA ARG A 59 -5.98 -25.84 28.99
C ARG A 59 -6.39 -24.72 28.05
N ARG A 60 -7.56 -24.15 28.30
CA ARG A 60 -8.05 -23.01 27.53
C ARG A 60 -7.14 -21.79 27.72
N LEU A 61 -6.86 -21.10 26.63
CA LEU A 61 -5.98 -19.92 26.62
C LEU A 61 -6.59 -18.72 27.36
N ASP A 62 -7.92 -18.63 27.42
CA ASP A 62 -8.68 -17.52 28.02
C ASP A 62 -9.05 -17.71 29.50
N LEU A 63 -8.44 -18.68 30.16
CA LEU A 63 -8.60 -18.92 31.60
C LEU A 63 -7.34 -18.49 32.34
N ASP A 64 -7.51 -17.69 33.39
CA ASP A 64 -6.41 -17.12 34.19
C ASP A 64 -5.48 -18.20 34.75
N ASP A 65 -6.03 -19.31 35.25
CA ASP A 65 -5.25 -20.43 35.80
C ASP A 65 -4.36 -21.14 34.76
N SER A 66 -4.66 -20.98 33.47
CA SER A 66 -3.89 -21.59 32.37
C SER A 66 -2.81 -20.66 31.82
N MET A 67 -2.85 -19.36 32.12
CA MET A 67 -1.92 -18.37 31.58
C MET A 67 -0.45 -18.62 31.96
N PRO A 68 -0.09 -19.00 33.20
CA PRO A 68 1.29 -19.32 33.54
C PRO A 68 1.83 -20.48 32.71
N TRP A 69 1.02 -21.52 32.48
CA TRP A 69 1.41 -22.68 31.69
C TRP A 69 1.67 -22.33 30.23
N TRP A 70 0.82 -21.47 29.65
CA TRP A 70 0.96 -21.00 28.27
C TRP A 70 2.15 -20.06 28.09
N ARG A 71 2.50 -19.23 29.07
CA ARG A 71 3.68 -18.34 28.96
C ARG A 71 4.98 -19.08 28.72
N GLU A 72 5.17 -20.22 29.39
CA GLU A 72 6.33 -21.10 29.22
C GLU A 72 6.28 -21.94 27.93
N ARG A 73 5.16 -21.92 27.19
CA ARG A 73 4.88 -22.82 26.05
C ARG A 73 4.18 -22.10 24.89
N ALA A 74 4.32 -20.77 24.82
CA ALA A 74 3.55 -19.94 23.89
C ALA A 74 4.02 -20.07 22.44
N LEU A 75 5.34 -20.18 22.22
CA LEU A 75 5.95 -20.12 20.88
C LEU A 75 5.36 -21.09 19.85
N PRO A 76 5.10 -22.38 20.15
CA PRO A 76 4.41 -23.28 19.20
C PRO A 76 3.07 -22.74 18.71
N LEU A 77 2.25 -22.19 19.62
CA LEU A 77 0.94 -21.60 19.29
C LEU A 77 1.09 -20.30 18.50
N LEU A 78 1.97 -19.39 18.94
CA LEU A 78 2.24 -18.13 18.25
C LEU A 78 2.74 -18.38 16.84
N ARG A 79 3.65 -19.34 16.67
CA ARG A 79 4.15 -19.76 15.37
C ARG A 79 3.04 -20.29 14.47
N ALA A 80 2.14 -21.13 14.98
CA ALA A 80 1.00 -21.61 14.20
C ALA A 80 0.11 -20.44 13.72
N ALA A 81 -0.13 -19.43 14.56
CA ALA A 81 -0.87 -18.22 14.18
C ALA A 81 -0.13 -17.37 13.14
N VAL A 82 1.21 -17.26 13.24
CA VAL A 82 2.05 -16.57 12.26
C VAL A 82 2.06 -17.27 10.90
N GLU A 83 2.07 -18.59 10.87
CA GLU A 83 1.96 -19.36 9.62
C GLU A 83 0.62 -19.11 8.91
N VAL A 84 -0.48 -19.01 9.67
CA VAL A 84 -1.78 -18.57 9.14
C VAL A 84 -1.72 -17.12 8.65
N GLY A 85 -1.08 -16.24 9.41
CA GLY A 85 -0.86 -14.83 9.03
C GLY A 85 -0.05 -14.68 7.74
N TYR A 86 0.93 -15.57 7.52
CA TYR A 86 1.74 -15.59 6.31
C TYR A 86 0.94 -16.05 5.08
N GLY A 87 0.05 -17.02 5.26
CA GLY A 87 -0.88 -17.47 4.22
C GLY A 87 -2.09 -16.55 4.00
N TYR A 88 -2.27 -15.52 4.81
CA TYR A 88 -3.47 -14.68 4.79
C TYR A 88 -3.63 -13.89 3.48
N GLU A 89 -4.76 -14.09 2.78
CA GLU A 89 -5.04 -13.47 1.46
C GLU A 89 -5.86 -12.18 1.52
N GLY A 90 -6.25 -11.73 2.71
CA GLY A 90 -6.95 -10.46 2.91
C GLY A 90 -8.48 -10.53 2.86
N THR A 91 -9.11 -9.45 2.40
CA THR A 91 -10.57 -9.23 2.46
C THR A 91 -11.35 -10.38 1.82
N GLY A 92 -12.16 -11.08 2.63
CA GLY A 92 -12.95 -12.24 2.22
C GLY A 92 -12.46 -13.57 2.81
N GLN A 93 -11.25 -13.60 3.37
CA GLN A 93 -10.79 -14.71 4.21
C GLN A 93 -10.81 -14.31 5.68
N ASP A 94 -11.48 -15.12 6.49
CA ASP A 94 -11.49 -14.95 7.93
C ASP A 94 -10.27 -15.67 8.53
N PHE A 95 -9.39 -14.91 9.16
CA PHE A 95 -8.20 -15.45 9.82
C PHE A 95 -8.54 -16.52 10.88
N TRP A 96 -9.60 -16.27 11.68
CA TRP A 96 -9.94 -17.12 12.82
C TRP A 96 -10.41 -18.52 12.41
N PRO A 97 -11.35 -18.71 11.48
CA PRO A 97 -11.71 -20.03 10.97
C PRO A 97 -10.53 -20.83 10.39
N ILE A 98 -9.57 -20.16 9.75
CA ILE A 98 -8.37 -20.85 9.24
C ILE A 98 -7.49 -21.33 10.39
N LEU A 99 -7.26 -20.48 11.40
CA LEU A 99 -6.51 -20.86 12.59
C LEU A 99 -7.21 -21.96 13.40
N GLU A 100 -8.53 -21.85 13.56
CA GLU A 100 -9.38 -22.84 14.22
C GLU A 100 -9.30 -24.19 13.52
N GLY A 101 -9.49 -24.24 12.20
CA GLY A 101 -9.36 -25.46 11.41
C GLY A 101 -7.94 -26.04 11.46
N ARG A 102 -6.91 -25.20 11.43
CA ARG A 102 -5.51 -25.63 11.55
C ARG A 102 -5.22 -26.24 12.93
N LEU A 103 -5.78 -25.70 14.00
CA LEU A 103 -5.59 -26.19 15.37
C LEU A 103 -6.63 -27.23 15.80
N GLU A 104 -7.51 -27.67 14.88
CA GLU A 104 -8.62 -28.59 15.17
C GLU A 104 -9.53 -28.10 16.32
N LEU A 105 -9.73 -26.79 16.41
CA LEU A 105 -10.58 -26.15 17.41
C LEU A 105 -11.97 -25.88 16.86
N GLY A 106 -12.95 -25.86 17.76
CA GLY A 106 -14.22 -25.18 17.49
C GLY A 106 -14.08 -23.66 17.45
N PRO A 107 -15.18 -22.92 17.21
CA PRO A 107 -15.17 -21.47 17.19
C PRO A 107 -14.58 -20.85 18.46
N THR A 108 -13.55 -20.02 18.31
CA THR A 108 -12.85 -19.39 19.42
C THR A 108 -13.62 -18.21 20.00
N SER A 109 -13.61 -18.10 21.32
CA SER A 109 -14.22 -16.98 22.04
C SER A 109 -13.48 -15.66 21.76
N GLN A 110 -14.13 -14.53 22.02
CA GLN A 110 -13.47 -13.22 21.98
C GLN A 110 -12.34 -13.12 23.00
N GLY A 111 -12.50 -13.75 24.18
CA GLY A 111 -11.47 -13.84 25.22
C GLY A 111 -10.24 -14.60 24.74
N TRP A 112 -10.44 -15.72 24.04
CA TRP A 112 -9.34 -16.53 23.48
C TRP A 112 -8.49 -15.73 22.49
N ARG A 113 -9.15 -14.96 21.62
CA ARG A 113 -8.47 -14.10 20.63
C ARG A 113 -7.69 -12.96 21.29
N VAL A 114 -8.19 -12.42 22.40
CA VAL A 114 -7.48 -11.43 23.22
C VAL A 114 -6.27 -12.07 23.89
N ALA A 115 -6.44 -13.22 24.54
CA ALA A 115 -5.36 -13.93 25.21
C ALA A 115 -4.23 -14.31 24.24
N LEU A 116 -4.55 -14.75 23.01
CA LEU A 116 -3.53 -14.97 21.97
C LEU A 116 -2.76 -13.69 21.63
N SER A 117 -3.47 -12.56 21.50
CA SER A 117 -2.83 -11.26 21.23
C SER A 117 -1.95 -10.79 22.38
N ASP A 118 -2.32 -11.10 23.62
CA ASP A 118 -1.54 -10.77 24.81
C ASP A 118 -0.26 -11.61 24.87
N GLN A 119 -0.30 -12.89 24.46
CA GLN A 119 0.93 -13.71 24.32
C GLN A 119 1.91 -13.12 23.29
N PHE A 120 1.43 -12.57 22.17
CA PHE A 120 2.27 -11.82 21.24
C PHE A 120 2.84 -10.54 21.88
N ARG A 121 2.02 -9.81 22.64
CA ARG A 121 2.44 -8.59 23.32
C ARG A 121 3.52 -8.87 24.37
N ASP A 122 3.39 -9.95 25.14
CA ASP A 122 4.40 -10.39 26.11
C ASP A 122 5.75 -10.68 25.42
N LEU A 123 5.71 -11.21 24.19
CA LEU A 123 6.90 -11.44 23.35
C LEU A 123 7.46 -10.15 22.70
N ALA A 124 6.62 -9.15 22.46
CA ALA A 124 6.95 -7.96 21.66
C ALA A 124 8.17 -7.19 22.19
N ALA A 125 8.26 -7.01 23.51
CA ALA A 125 9.39 -6.31 24.15
C ALA A 125 10.72 -7.06 23.94
N TRP A 126 10.66 -8.38 23.80
CA TRP A 126 11.83 -9.20 23.58
C TRP A 126 12.21 -9.28 22.10
N CYS A 127 11.23 -9.39 21.20
CA CYS A 127 11.44 -9.42 19.75
C CYS A 127 11.64 -8.05 19.09
N GLN A 128 11.35 -6.94 19.78
CA GLN A 128 11.30 -5.59 19.21
C GLN A 128 10.35 -5.48 18.00
N VAL A 129 9.22 -6.21 18.06
CA VAL A 129 8.21 -6.25 17.00
C VAL A 129 6.85 -5.92 17.59
N ALA A 130 6.18 -4.92 17.01
CA ALA A 130 4.80 -4.58 17.32
C ALA A 130 4.07 -4.13 16.04
N PRO A 131 2.74 -4.38 15.92
CA PRO A 131 1.94 -3.82 14.84
C PRO A 131 1.98 -2.30 14.84
N ALA A 132 1.92 -1.70 13.64
CA ALA A 132 1.82 -0.25 13.50
C ALA A 132 0.52 0.28 14.12
N GLU A 133 0.51 1.53 14.58
CA GLU A 133 -0.72 2.17 15.10
C GLU A 133 -1.57 2.83 13.99
N LYS A 134 -1.81 2.11 12.90
CA LYS A 134 -2.50 2.62 11.71
C LYS A 134 -3.93 2.10 11.60
N GLY A 135 -4.69 2.63 10.63
CA GLY A 135 -6.12 2.35 10.48
C GLY A 135 -6.45 0.85 10.38
N TRP A 136 -5.71 0.10 9.57
CA TRP A 136 -5.94 -1.35 9.41
C TRP A 136 -5.61 -2.12 10.69
N GLU A 137 -4.43 -1.88 11.26
CA GLU A 137 -3.95 -2.53 12.47
C GLU A 137 -4.83 -2.19 13.69
N ARG A 138 -5.34 -0.96 13.79
CA ARG A 138 -6.30 -0.56 14.83
C ARG A 138 -7.64 -1.28 14.67
N THR A 139 -8.14 -1.39 13.44
CA THR A 139 -9.39 -2.09 13.13
C THR A 139 -9.27 -3.60 13.40
N PHE A 140 -8.13 -4.18 13.03
CA PHE A 140 -7.86 -5.61 13.08
C PHE A 140 -6.83 -5.98 14.15
N ARG A 141 -6.83 -5.27 15.29
CA ARG A 141 -5.83 -5.33 16.36
C ARG A 141 -5.45 -6.73 16.86
N ARG A 142 -6.37 -7.69 16.77
CA ARG A 142 -6.15 -9.06 17.24
C ARG A 142 -5.41 -9.94 16.24
N ILE A 143 -5.59 -9.69 14.94
CA ILE A 143 -4.87 -10.42 13.87
C ILE A 143 -3.66 -9.64 13.36
N ALA A 144 -3.55 -8.35 13.72
CA ALA A 144 -2.40 -7.52 13.38
C ALA A 144 -1.10 -8.12 13.92
N TRP A 145 -1.09 -8.66 15.14
CA TRP A 145 0.08 -9.32 15.73
C TRP A 145 0.65 -10.49 14.90
N PRO A 146 -0.10 -11.57 14.61
CA PRO A 146 0.42 -12.67 13.80
C PRO A 146 0.77 -12.22 12.38
N ILE A 147 0.04 -11.25 11.80
CA ILE A 147 0.34 -10.72 10.47
C ILE A 147 1.64 -9.90 10.45
N THR A 148 1.92 -9.11 11.49
CA THR A 148 3.19 -8.38 11.62
C THR A 148 4.35 -9.35 11.80
N HIS A 149 4.20 -10.39 12.63
CA HIS A 149 5.24 -11.42 12.78
C HIS A 149 5.40 -12.33 11.55
N ALA A 150 4.43 -12.36 10.64
CA ALA A 150 4.53 -12.99 9.34
C ALA A 150 5.35 -12.18 8.32
N LEU A 151 5.71 -10.94 8.66
CA LEU A 151 6.51 -10.00 7.88
C LEU A 151 5.87 -9.58 6.55
N LEU A 152 5.81 -10.50 5.60
CA LEU A 152 5.31 -10.30 4.24
C LEU A 152 4.34 -11.45 3.89
N PRO A 153 3.07 -11.35 4.30
CA PRO A 153 2.03 -12.28 3.87
C PRO A 153 2.00 -12.45 2.35
N LYS A 154 1.61 -13.64 1.88
CA LYS A 154 1.61 -14.00 0.45
C LYS A 154 0.81 -13.03 -0.42
N GLU A 155 -0.29 -12.47 0.11
CA GLU A 155 -1.09 -11.44 -0.58
C GLU A 155 -0.27 -10.21 -1.00
N LEU A 156 0.83 -9.92 -0.30
CA LEU A 156 1.68 -8.76 -0.55
C LEU A 156 2.81 -9.06 -1.53
N HIS A 157 3.08 -10.32 -1.89
CA HIS A 157 4.18 -10.69 -2.79
C HIS A 157 4.01 -10.05 -4.17
N ALA A 158 2.86 -10.27 -4.82
CA ALA A 158 2.60 -9.68 -6.13
C ALA A 158 2.52 -8.13 -6.10
N PRO A 159 1.77 -7.49 -5.17
CA PRO A 159 1.78 -6.03 -5.02
C PRO A 159 3.17 -5.43 -4.81
N LEU A 160 4.00 -6.03 -3.94
CA LEU A 160 5.36 -5.57 -3.71
C LEU A 160 6.21 -5.68 -4.98
N LEU A 161 6.17 -6.81 -5.68
CA LEU A 161 6.91 -6.97 -6.94
C LEU A 161 6.43 -6.00 -8.03
N ARG A 162 5.13 -5.71 -8.10
CA ARG A 162 4.59 -4.66 -9.00
C ARG A 162 5.12 -3.28 -8.61
N ALA A 163 5.16 -2.96 -7.32
CA ALA A 163 5.70 -1.70 -6.82
C ALA A 163 7.19 -1.57 -7.15
N ILE A 164 8.00 -2.61 -6.91
CA ILE A 164 9.42 -2.68 -7.25
C ILE A 164 9.63 -2.46 -8.76
N ALA A 165 8.89 -3.21 -9.59
CA ALA A 165 8.99 -3.09 -11.04
C ALA A 165 8.52 -1.72 -11.57
N ALA A 166 7.60 -1.05 -10.89
CA ALA A 166 7.09 0.27 -11.27
C ALA A 166 7.93 1.44 -10.73
N ALA A 167 8.61 1.23 -9.60
CA ALA A 167 9.51 2.20 -9.00
C ALA A 167 10.84 2.33 -9.75
N ASP A 168 11.14 1.39 -10.66
CA ASP A 168 12.48 1.20 -11.21
C ASP A 168 13.50 1.17 -10.06
N ALA A 169 13.18 0.38 -9.02
CA ALA A 169 14.03 0.25 -7.84
C ALA A 169 15.35 -0.39 -8.26
N ARG A 170 16.32 0.46 -8.62
CA ARG A 170 17.62 0.03 -9.15
C ARG A 170 18.38 -0.69 -8.07
N ARG A 171 19.14 -1.71 -8.46
CA ARG A 171 19.99 -2.49 -7.55
C ARG A 171 20.98 -1.64 -6.75
N GLU A 172 21.36 -0.48 -7.28
CA GLU A 172 22.36 0.40 -6.67
C GLU A 172 21.77 1.71 -6.10
N ALA A 173 20.45 1.91 -6.18
CA ALA A 173 19.85 3.13 -5.66
C ALA A 173 19.88 3.14 -4.12
N PRO A 174 20.22 4.26 -3.47
CA PRO A 174 20.14 4.40 -2.02
C PRO A 174 18.74 4.01 -1.51
N TRP A 175 18.67 3.31 -0.38
CA TRP A 175 17.39 2.85 0.18
C TRP A 175 16.39 3.99 0.37
N ALA A 176 16.84 5.18 0.79
CA ALA A 176 15.95 6.33 0.97
C ALA A 176 15.18 6.73 -0.32
N ASP A 177 15.84 6.70 -1.49
CA ASP A 177 15.19 6.99 -2.78
C ASP A 177 14.28 5.82 -3.19
N THR A 178 14.78 4.59 -3.07
CA THR A 178 14.01 3.37 -3.36
C THR A 178 12.73 3.29 -2.52
N HIS A 179 12.84 3.52 -1.21
CA HIS A 179 11.73 3.55 -0.26
C HIS A 179 10.70 4.61 -0.64
N LEU A 180 11.13 5.85 -0.92
CA LEU A 180 10.22 6.92 -1.35
C LEU A 180 9.42 6.54 -2.60
N ARG A 181 10.09 5.96 -3.61
CA ARG A 181 9.43 5.52 -4.85
C ARG A 181 8.48 4.35 -4.59
N LEU A 182 8.90 3.36 -3.80
CA LEU A 182 8.06 2.22 -3.44
C LEU A 182 6.80 2.66 -2.69
N THR A 183 6.94 3.56 -1.72
CA THR A 183 5.81 4.10 -0.95
C THR A 183 4.81 4.80 -1.86
N ARG A 184 5.28 5.63 -2.81
CA ARG A 184 4.40 6.24 -3.82
C ARG A 184 3.70 5.23 -4.72
N GLN A 185 4.37 4.12 -5.08
CA GLN A 185 3.71 3.06 -5.85
C GLN A 185 2.71 2.28 -4.99
N ALA A 186 3.00 2.02 -3.73
CA ALA A 186 2.08 1.38 -2.79
C ALA A 186 0.81 2.22 -2.55
N GLU A 187 0.96 3.55 -2.47
CA GLU A 187 -0.14 4.52 -2.46
C GLU A 187 -1.00 4.42 -3.73
N ARG A 188 -0.38 4.43 -4.91
CA ARG A 188 -1.10 4.28 -6.20
C ARG A 188 -1.83 2.95 -6.34
N LEU A 189 -1.33 1.89 -5.73
CA LEU A 189 -1.97 0.58 -5.73
C LEU A 189 -3.13 0.50 -4.73
N GLY A 190 -3.32 1.50 -3.86
CA GLY A 190 -4.37 1.51 -2.84
C GLY A 190 -4.22 0.35 -1.85
N ARG A 191 -2.98 0.03 -1.44
CA ARG A 191 -2.70 -1.11 -0.53
C ARG A 191 -2.12 -0.63 0.81
N PRO A 192 -2.96 -0.33 1.82
CA PRO A 192 -2.51 0.13 3.13
C PRO A 192 -1.52 -0.82 3.80
N LYS A 193 -1.74 -2.14 3.74
CA LYS A 193 -0.82 -3.15 4.29
C LYS A 193 0.57 -3.11 3.65
N LEU A 194 0.66 -2.84 2.35
CA LEU A 194 1.94 -2.70 1.67
C LEU A 194 2.68 -1.44 2.16
N GLN A 195 1.96 -0.36 2.45
CA GLN A 195 2.55 0.84 3.03
C GLN A 195 3.04 0.59 4.47
N SER A 196 2.24 -0.09 5.31
CA SER A 196 2.68 -0.50 6.65
C SER A 196 3.92 -1.38 6.60
N PHE A 197 3.97 -2.33 5.66
CA PHE A 197 5.15 -3.17 5.45
C PHE A 197 6.40 -2.36 5.10
N LEU A 198 6.30 -1.39 4.18
CA LEU A 198 7.45 -0.60 3.73
C LEU A 198 8.10 0.24 4.84
N GLU A 199 7.35 0.55 5.89
CA GLU A 199 7.87 1.27 7.06
C GLU A 199 8.60 0.37 8.07
N LEU A 200 8.51 -0.96 7.93
CA LEU A 200 9.24 -1.87 8.80
C LEU A 200 10.76 -1.76 8.53
N PRO A 201 11.61 -1.81 9.57
CA PRO A 201 13.07 -1.72 9.40
C PRO A 201 13.64 -2.75 8.41
N VAL A 202 13.01 -3.92 8.34
CA VAL A 202 13.38 -5.06 7.50
C VAL A 202 12.98 -4.92 6.02
N ALA A 203 12.16 -3.94 5.66
CA ALA A 203 11.62 -3.80 4.30
C ALA A 203 12.74 -3.66 3.26
N ALA A 204 13.83 -2.96 3.61
CA ALA A 204 15.00 -2.81 2.76
C ALA A 204 15.61 -4.16 2.38
N ALA A 205 15.83 -5.02 3.37
CA ALA A 205 16.43 -6.34 3.19
C ALA A 205 15.55 -7.28 2.36
N VAL A 206 14.22 -7.19 2.53
CA VAL A 206 13.27 -7.95 1.70
C VAL A 206 13.31 -7.47 0.25
N VAL A 207 13.29 -6.16 0.02
CA VAL A 207 13.38 -5.58 -1.33
C VAL A 207 14.68 -5.97 -2.01
N GLN A 208 15.82 -5.88 -1.30
CA GLN A 208 17.13 -6.31 -1.78
C GLN A 208 17.13 -7.79 -2.18
N THR A 209 16.59 -8.66 -1.31
CA THR A 209 16.43 -10.10 -1.59
C THR A 209 15.64 -10.33 -2.89
N LEU A 210 14.55 -9.59 -3.10
CA LEU A 210 13.69 -9.73 -4.28
C LEU A 210 14.29 -9.12 -5.57
N THR A 211 15.17 -8.12 -5.46
CA THR A 211 15.87 -7.48 -6.59
C THR A 211 17.19 -8.16 -6.95
N GLY A 212 17.66 -9.11 -6.13
CA GLY A 212 18.92 -9.82 -6.30
C GLY A 212 20.13 -9.02 -5.84
N VAL A 213 19.92 -8.02 -4.99
CA VAL A 213 20.97 -7.33 -4.23
C VAL A 213 21.21 -8.11 -2.96
N GLU A 214 22.46 -8.37 -2.61
CA GLU A 214 22.78 -9.03 -1.35
C GLU A 214 22.32 -8.14 -0.18
N PRO A 215 21.34 -8.56 0.63
CA PRO A 215 20.92 -7.79 1.78
C PRO A 215 21.99 -7.85 2.88
N ASP A 216 21.89 -6.96 3.88
CA ASP A 216 22.64 -7.15 5.12
C ASP A 216 22.31 -8.55 5.68
N PRO A 217 23.31 -9.44 5.85
CA PRO A 217 23.09 -10.79 6.35
C PRO A 217 22.42 -10.82 7.72
N LEU A 218 22.60 -9.75 8.50
CA LEU A 218 22.02 -9.61 9.83
C LEU A 218 20.57 -9.12 9.79
N ALA A 219 20.09 -8.52 8.70
CA ALA A 219 18.75 -7.95 8.64
C ALA A 219 17.63 -9.00 8.44
N LEU A 220 17.94 -10.16 7.85
CA LEU A 220 16.99 -11.24 7.56
C LEU A 220 17.65 -12.61 7.69
N SER A 221 16.99 -13.56 8.36
CA SER A 221 17.49 -14.95 8.41
C SER A 221 17.57 -15.58 7.02
N GLU A 222 18.56 -16.46 6.81
CA GLU A 222 18.71 -17.26 5.58
C GLU A 222 17.47 -18.07 5.26
N ASP A 223 16.88 -18.68 6.30
CA ASP A 223 15.66 -19.47 6.21
C ASP A 223 14.50 -18.65 5.61
N LEU A 224 14.31 -17.41 6.08
CA LEU A 224 13.26 -16.53 5.57
C LEU A 224 13.57 -16.05 4.14
N ARG A 225 14.83 -15.73 3.82
CA ARG A 225 15.22 -15.33 2.45
C ARG A 225 14.93 -16.45 1.46
N ALA A 226 15.35 -17.67 1.77
CA ALA A 226 15.08 -18.86 0.94
C ALA A 226 13.57 -19.08 0.77
N ARG A 227 12.83 -19.05 1.88
CA ARG A 227 11.38 -19.18 1.92
C ARG A 227 10.66 -18.17 1.02
N LEU A 228 11.02 -16.89 1.09
CA LEU A 228 10.42 -15.83 0.28
C LEU A 228 10.67 -16.06 -1.21
N LEU A 229 11.91 -16.43 -1.58
CA LEU A 229 12.27 -16.69 -2.97
C LEU A 229 11.53 -17.92 -3.51
N ASP A 230 11.39 -18.99 -2.73
CA ASP A 230 10.67 -20.18 -3.13
C ASP A 230 9.18 -19.89 -3.39
N ASP A 231 8.54 -19.12 -2.51
CA ASP A 231 7.12 -18.77 -2.67
C ASP A 231 6.89 -17.86 -3.89
N VAL A 232 7.75 -16.85 -4.10
CA VAL A 232 7.71 -16.00 -5.30
C VAL A 232 7.98 -16.79 -6.58
N ARG A 233 8.79 -17.85 -6.50
CA ARG A 233 9.06 -18.74 -7.64
C ARG A 233 7.94 -19.76 -7.83
N ALA A 234 7.16 -20.12 -6.83
CA ALA A 234 6.15 -21.17 -6.95
C ALA A 234 4.93 -20.73 -7.78
N GLU A 235 4.47 -19.51 -7.59
CA GLU A 235 3.23 -19.00 -8.20
C GLU A 235 3.48 -18.29 -9.55
N GLY A 236 2.58 -18.49 -10.51
CA GLY A 236 2.79 -18.08 -11.90
C GLY A 236 2.90 -16.56 -12.10
N GLU A 237 2.03 -15.79 -11.45
CA GLU A 237 2.02 -14.32 -11.56
C GLU A 237 3.24 -13.71 -10.87
N THR A 238 3.49 -14.08 -9.62
CA THR A 238 4.63 -13.59 -8.82
C THR A 238 5.95 -13.96 -9.48
N ARG A 239 6.09 -15.17 -10.02
CA ARG A 239 7.28 -15.59 -10.79
C ARG A 239 7.51 -14.71 -12.02
N ALA A 240 6.46 -14.38 -12.76
CA ALA A 240 6.58 -13.52 -13.94
C ALA A 240 7.01 -12.09 -13.57
N LEU A 241 6.43 -11.53 -12.51
CA LEU A 241 6.80 -10.21 -11.98
C LEU A 241 8.23 -10.21 -11.43
N TRP A 242 8.63 -11.23 -10.68
CA TRP A 242 9.98 -11.36 -10.16
C TRP A 242 11.01 -11.46 -11.27
N ARG A 243 10.76 -12.26 -12.32
CA ARG A 243 11.64 -12.28 -13.51
C ARG A 243 11.76 -10.92 -14.18
N LYS A 244 10.69 -10.12 -14.19
CA LYS A 244 10.73 -8.74 -14.71
C LYS A 244 11.60 -7.84 -13.84
N VAL A 245 11.46 -7.93 -12.51
CA VAL A 245 12.32 -7.20 -11.55
C VAL A 245 13.78 -7.61 -11.73
N GLN A 246 14.07 -8.89 -11.88
CA GLN A 246 15.42 -9.43 -12.04
C GLN A 246 16.07 -9.06 -13.38
N ARG A 247 15.28 -8.86 -14.44
CA ARG A 247 15.75 -8.47 -15.79
C ARG A 247 15.86 -6.97 -16.00
N ALA A 248 15.43 -6.15 -15.05
CA ALA A 248 15.66 -4.72 -15.12
C ALA A 248 17.18 -4.48 -14.98
N GLU A 249 17.87 -4.44 -16.12
CA GLU A 249 19.27 -4.03 -16.15
C GLU A 249 19.40 -2.60 -15.62
N PRO A 250 20.53 -2.26 -14.95
CA PRO A 250 20.84 -0.87 -14.68
C PRO A 250 20.92 -0.15 -16.03
N ALA A 251 19.93 0.68 -16.34
CA ALA A 251 19.97 1.51 -17.54
C ALA A 251 21.28 2.32 -17.49
N PRO A 252 22.09 2.31 -18.56
CA PRO A 252 23.34 3.07 -18.58
C PRO A 252 23.03 4.54 -18.26
N PRO A 253 23.94 5.26 -17.58
CA PRO A 253 23.76 6.67 -17.33
C PRO A 253 23.49 7.34 -18.67
N THR A 254 22.32 7.96 -18.80
CA THR A 254 21.85 8.61 -20.01
C THR A 254 22.83 9.72 -20.37
N ARG A 255 23.86 9.38 -21.16
CA ARG A 255 24.57 10.38 -21.96
C ARG A 255 23.51 10.99 -22.86
N ALA A 256 23.31 12.28 -22.70
CA ALA A 256 22.47 13.07 -23.58
C ALA A 256 22.96 12.92 -25.02
N THR A 257 22.43 11.94 -25.75
CA THR A 257 22.62 11.85 -27.19
C THR A 257 21.66 12.85 -27.81
N SER A 258 22.22 14.01 -28.14
CA SER A 258 21.68 14.97 -29.09
C SER A 258 21.45 14.25 -30.43
N GLY A 259 20.23 13.79 -30.66
CA GLY A 259 19.91 12.94 -31.82
C GLY A 259 18.45 13.03 -32.23
N GLY A 260 18.06 14.21 -32.71
CA GLY A 260 17.00 14.47 -33.71
C GLY A 260 15.95 13.40 -34.01
N LYS A 261 15.14 12.99 -33.03
CA LYS A 261 13.78 12.50 -33.27
C LYS A 261 12.89 13.05 -32.16
N ARG A 262 11.95 13.92 -32.52
CA ARG A 262 10.89 14.41 -31.63
C ARG A 262 9.96 13.25 -31.27
N GLU A 263 10.42 12.35 -30.39
CA GLU A 263 9.50 11.58 -29.58
C GLU A 263 8.75 12.58 -28.72
N ARG A 264 7.41 12.55 -28.79
CA ARG A 264 6.56 13.34 -27.90
C ARG A 264 6.83 12.85 -26.48
N GLU A 265 7.61 13.63 -25.73
CA GLU A 265 7.87 13.38 -24.31
C GLU A 265 6.53 13.18 -23.56
N PRO A 266 6.41 12.16 -22.70
CA PRO A 266 5.16 11.82 -22.03
C PRO A 266 4.68 12.94 -21.12
N GLU A 267 3.36 13.19 -21.12
CA GLU A 267 2.71 14.12 -20.18
C GLU A 267 2.77 13.56 -18.76
N THR A 268 3.04 14.43 -17.79
CA THR A 268 3.22 14.04 -16.39
C THR A 268 1.97 14.42 -15.59
N ILE A 269 1.24 13.43 -15.08
CA ILE A 269 0.01 13.65 -14.31
C ILE A 269 0.31 13.65 -12.81
N GLY A 270 -0.02 14.74 -12.11
CA GLY A 270 0.00 14.80 -10.65
C GLY A 270 -1.23 14.10 -10.06
N CYS A 271 -1.04 13.22 -9.07
CA CYS A 271 -2.07 12.24 -8.67
C CYS A 271 -2.59 12.38 -7.23
N LEU A 272 -2.07 13.29 -6.40
CA LEU A 272 -2.49 13.36 -5.00
C LEU A 272 -2.47 14.78 -4.47
N MET A 273 -3.55 15.20 -3.84
CA MET A 273 -3.72 16.54 -3.27
C MET A 273 -3.71 16.50 -1.74
N ALA A 274 -3.21 17.57 -1.13
CA ALA A 274 -3.29 17.81 0.31
C ALA A 274 -4.02 19.12 0.56
N LEU A 275 -4.99 19.09 1.47
CA LEU A 275 -5.65 20.27 2.02
C LEU A 275 -4.86 20.74 3.23
N THR A 276 -4.53 22.02 3.31
CA THR A 276 -3.75 22.62 4.40
C THR A 276 -4.65 23.48 5.29
N PHE A 277 -4.39 23.49 6.59
CA PHE A 277 -5.18 24.22 7.59
C PHE A 277 -4.36 25.31 8.29
N ASP A 278 -5.02 26.36 8.77
CA ASP A 278 -4.43 27.29 9.74
C ASP A 278 -4.43 26.72 11.17
N GLU A 279 -3.94 27.51 12.12
CA GLU A 279 -3.94 27.16 13.55
C GLU A 279 -5.35 27.00 14.14
N GLY A 280 -6.37 27.58 13.50
CA GLY A 280 -7.78 27.43 13.87
C GLY A 280 -8.45 26.17 13.28
N GLY A 281 -7.74 25.43 12.43
CA GLY A 281 -8.28 24.26 11.73
C GLY A 281 -9.16 24.61 10.53
N ASP A 282 -9.14 25.86 10.07
CA ASP A 282 -9.83 26.28 8.85
C ASP A 282 -8.93 26.07 7.63
N PRO A 283 -9.48 25.61 6.49
CA PRO A 283 -8.67 25.24 5.35
C PRO A 283 -8.18 26.50 4.62
N ILE A 284 -6.87 26.64 4.49
CA ILE A 284 -6.23 27.85 3.94
C ILE A 284 -5.67 27.67 2.53
N GLY A 285 -5.55 26.43 2.05
CA GLY A 285 -5.01 26.20 0.73
C GLY A 285 -4.95 24.74 0.34
N LEU A 286 -4.72 24.52 -0.95
CA LEU A 286 -4.67 23.21 -1.56
C LEU A 286 -3.32 23.01 -2.23
N GLU A 287 -2.65 21.91 -1.93
CA GLU A 287 -1.37 21.55 -2.53
C GLU A 287 -1.54 20.31 -3.41
N VAL A 288 -0.86 20.26 -4.56
CA VAL A 288 -0.72 19.03 -5.36
C VAL A 288 0.68 18.46 -5.22
N ASN A 289 0.77 17.14 -5.10
CA ASN A 289 2.04 16.45 -5.15
C ASN A 289 2.59 16.46 -6.58
N ILE A 290 3.78 17.04 -6.74
CA ILE A 290 4.52 17.03 -8.00
C ILE A 290 5.32 15.72 -8.04
N PRO A 291 5.23 14.92 -9.12
CA PRO A 291 6.11 13.77 -9.31
C PRO A 291 7.58 14.21 -9.46
N ASP A 292 8.53 13.28 -9.38
CA ASP A 292 9.94 13.65 -9.45
C ASP A 292 10.27 14.44 -10.70
N SER A 293 11.03 15.50 -10.49
CA SER A 293 11.48 16.36 -11.57
C SER A 293 12.69 15.71 -12.24
N PRO A 294 12.73 15.60 -13.59
CA PRO A 294 13.94 15.25 -14.31
C PRO A 294 14.97 16.39 -14.30
N LEU A 295 14.64 17.53 -13.71
CA LEU A 295 15.52 18.69 -13.61
C LEU A 295 16.58 18.46 -12.53
N SER A 296 17.83 18.80 -12.85
CA SER A 296 18.92 18.80 -11.88
C SER A 296 18.73 19.88 -10.81
N ALA A 297 19.34 19.68 -9.63
CA ALA A 297 19.31 20.66 -8.55
C ALA A 297 19.87 22.03 -8.99
N ASP A 298 20.81 22.07 -9.94
CA ASP A 298 21.37 23.32 -10.48
C ASP A 298 20.41 24.03 -11.44
N GLU A 299 19.72 23.29 -12.32
CA GLU A 299 18.69 23.85 -13.19
C GLU A 299 17.54 24.46 -12.35
N VAL A 300 17.17 23.79 -11.26
CA VAL A 300 16.14 24.28 -10.33
C VAL A 300 16.62 25.51 -9.54
N ARG A 301 17.87 25.51 -9.06
CA ARG A 301 18.45 26.63 -8.29
C ARG A 301 18.65 27.90 -9.11
N ARG A 302 19.03 27.75 -10.38
CA ARG A 302 19.25 28.90 -11.28
C ARG A 302 17.97 29.51 -11.82
N ALA A 303 16.86 28.79 -11.72
CA ALA A 303 15.59 29.32 -12.17
C ALA A 303 15.13 30.43 -11.20
N PRO A 304 14.94 31.69 -11.65
CA PRO A 304 14.53 32.81 -10.80
C PRO A 304 13.06 32.72 -10.33
N LEU A 305 12.50 31.51 -10.36
CA LEU A 305 11.10 31.21 -10.25
C LEU A 305 10.60 31.42 -8.83
N ARG A 306 9.66 32.34 -8.71
CA ARG A 306 8.86 32.53 -7.51
C ARG A 306 7.40 32.29 -7.84
N LEU A 307 6.86 31.16 -7.38
CA LEU A 307 5.43 30.88 -7.46
C LEU A 307 4.75 31.47 -6.22
N LEU A 308 3.55 32.02 -6.38
CA LEU A 308 2.76 32.50 -5.25
C LEU A 308 2.20 31.29 -4.50
N GLY A 309 2.63 31.07 -3.25
CA GLY A 309 2.02 30.15 -2.30
C GLY A 309 1.51 30.93 -1.10
N HIS A 310 0.20 30.85 -0.83
CA HIS A 310 -0.51 31.63 0.20
C HIS A 310 -0.20 33.14 0.15
N GLY A 311 -0.18 33.71 -1.06
CA GLY A 311 0.15 35.13 -1.26
C GLY A 311 1.62 35.51 -1.04
N ARG A 312 2.50 34.54 -0.78
CA ARG A 312 3.95 34.77 -0.62
C ARG A 312 4.74 34.09 -1.76
N PRO A 313 5.77 34.75 -2.30
CA PRO A 313 6.62 34.13 -3.30
C PRO A 313 7.44 32.99 -2.67
N ARG A 314 7.34 31.76 -3.20
CA ARG A 314 8.16 30.59 -2.82
C ARG A 314 9.11 30.22 -3.97
N SER A 315 10.36 29.88 -3.66
CA SER A 315 11.32 29.43 -4.67
C SER A 315 10.91 28.08 -5.26
N LEU A 316 11.18 27.88 -6.56
CA LEU A 316 10.92 26.58 -7.20
C LEU A 316 11.65 25.44 -6.50
N GLU A 317 12.87 25.67 -6.02
CA GLU A 317 13.63 24.66 -5.27
C GLU A 317 12.87 24.20 -4.03
N ALA A 318 12.29 25.11 -3.25
CA ALA A 318 11.52 24.73 -2.07
C ALA A 318 10.27 23.92 -2.43
N LEU A 319 9.64 24.22 -3.57
CA LEU A 319 8.44 23.54 -4.05
C LEU A 319 8.74 22.14 -4.58
N LEU A 320 9.80 21.99 -5.37
CA LEU A 320 10.24 20.71 -5.91
C LEU A 320 10.87 19.81 -4.84
N ARG A 321 11.66 20.37 -3.90
CA ARG A 321 12.21 19.58 -2.77
C ARG A 321 11.12 19.03 -1.85
N ARG A 322 10.07 19.82 -1.59
CA ARG A 322 8.91 19.35 -0.82
C ARG A 322 7.99 18.43 -1.63
N GLY A 323 8.16 18.40 -2.95
CA GLY A 323 7.30 17.67 -3.86
C GLY A 323 5.85 18.17 -3.87
N ARG A 324 5.60 19.43 -3.46
CA ARG A 324 4.26 19.99 -3.30
C ARG A 324 4.15 21.36 -3.95
N LEU A 325 3.13 21.54 -4.78
CA LEU A 325 2.79 22.82 -5.39
C LEU A 325 1.49 23.38 -4.79
N PRO A 326 1.50 24.57 -4.18
CA PRO A 326 0.27 25.24 -3.80
C PRO A 326 -0.52 25.61 -5.07
N LEU A 327 -1.85 25.45 -4.99
CA LEU A 327 -2.82 25.77 -6.04
C LEU A 327 -3.55 27.08 -5.75
N ASP A 328 -3.00 27.91 -4.87
CA ASP A 328 -3.62 29.17 -4.48
C ASP A 328 -3.72 30.11 -5.69
N GLY A 329 -4.94 30.55 -5.99
CA GLY A 329 -5.22 31.37 -7.18
C GLY A 329 -5.36 30.59 -8.49
N ALA A 330 -5.19 29.26 -8.49
CA ALA A 330 -5.58 28.44 -9.64
C ALA A 330 -7.11 28.43 -9.76
N PRO A 331 -7.68 28.55 -10.97
CA PRO A 331 -9.13 28.53 -11.16
C PRO A 331 -9.66 27.10 -11.08
N LEU A 332 -9.55 26.44 -9.92
CA LEU A 332 -9.87 25.02 -9.75
C LEU A 332 -11.29 24.67 -10.19
N ALA A 333 -12.24 25.58 -9.97
CA ALA A 333 -13.62 25.42 -10.48
C ALA A 333 -13.66 25.17 -12.00
N ARG A 334 -12.75 25.78 -12.78
CA ARG A 334 -12.60 25.55 -14.23
C ARG A 334 -11.84 24.26 -14.56
N MET A 335 -11.02 23.78 -13.62
CA MET A 335 -10.21 22.57 -13.78
C MET A 335 -11.00 21.30 -13.46
N LEU A 336 -12.05 21.40 -12.64
CA LEU A 336 -12.93 20.28 -12.30
C LEU A 336 -13.72 19.80 -13.53
N GLY A 337 -13.69 18.49 -13.77
CA GLY A 337 -14.33 17.87 -14.94
C GLY A 337 -13.49 17.91 -16.22
N ALA A 338 -12.41 18.70 -16.25
CA ALA A 338 -11.45 18.65 -17.35
C ALA A 338 -10.51 17.44 -17.18
N THR A 339 -10.42 16.62 -18.22
CA THR A 339 -9.38 15.58 -18.28
C THR A 339 -8.08 16.24 -18.74
N ARG A 340 -7.07 16.25 -17.86
CA ARG A 340 -5.71 16.79 -18.13
C ARG A 340 -5.69 18.32 -18.29
N HIS A 341 -6.07 19.04 -17.25
CA HIS A 341 -5.87 20.49 -17.22
C HIS A 341 -4.39 20.84 -16.93
N PRO A 342 -3.78 21.84 -17.60
CA PRO A 342 -2.49 22.38 -17.20
C PRO A 342 -2.49 22.77 -15.72
N LEU A 343 -1.43 22.39 -15.01
CA LEU A 343 -1.31 22.71 -13.59
C LEU A 343 -1.16 24.22 -13.35
N LEU A 344 -0.41 24.89 -14.23
CA LEU A 344 -0.19 26.34 -14.21
C LEU A 344 -0.73 26.96 -15.50
N PRO A 345 -1.42 28.11 -15.45
CA PRO A 345 -1.79 28.90 -16.63
C PRO A 345 -0.58 29.27 -17.48
N GLU A 346 -0.75 29.38 -18.79
CA GLU A 346 0.33 29.75 -19.72
C GLU A 346 0.89 31.15 -19.44
N GLU A 347 0.04 32.07 -18.98
CA GLU A 347 0.44 33.40 -18.53
C GLU A 347 1.39 33.35 -17.33
N GLN A 348 1.09 32.50 -16.34
CA GLN A 348 1.98 32.28 -15.20
C GLN A 348 3.29 31.62 -15.68
N LEU A 349 3.21 30.57 -16.51
CA LEU A 349 4.40 29.90 -17.06
C LEU A 349 5.29 30.85 -17.88
N SER A 350 4.71 31.81 -18.58
CA SER A 350 5.45 32.80 -19.38
C SER A 350 6.05 33.91 -18.53
N ALA A 351 5.30 34.40 -17.53
CA ALA A 351 5.76 35.41 -16.57
C ALA A 351 6.89 34.91 -15.65
N LEU A 352 7.00 33.58 -15.50
CA LEU A 352 7.97 32.92 -14.66
C LEU A 352 9.44 33.09 -15.11
N GLY A 353 9.70 33.37 -16.40
CA GLY A 353 11.07 33.46 -16.93
C GLY A 353 11.89 32.17 -16.73
N GLY A 354 13.14 32.13 -17.19
CA GLY A 354 14.07 31.02 -16.90
C GLY A 354 14.34 30.03 -18.05
N ASP A 355 15.15 29.02 -17.73
CA ASP A 355 15.60 27.97 -18.66
C ASP A 355 14.41 27.23 -19.28
N GLY A 356 14.40 27.11 -20.61
CA GLY A 356 13.33 26.46 -21.38
C GLY A 356 13.04 25.03 -20.94
N LYS A 357 13.99 24.34 -20.31
CA LYS A 357 13.76 23.00 -19.72
C LYS A 357 12.79 23.03 -18.54
N VAL A 358 12.95 24.00 -17.63
CA VAL A 358 12.13 24.10 -16.42
C VAL A 358 10.70 24.47 -16.78
N GLN A 359 10.54 25.46 -17.67
CA GLN A 359 9.24 25.82 -18.23
C GLN A 359 8.61 24.65 -18.99
N GLY A 360 9.40 23.91 -19.77
CA GLY A 360 8.94 22.71 -20.47
C GLY A 360 8.40 21.64 -19.53
N TYR A 361 9.10 21.37 -18.42
CA TYR A 361 8.63 20.44 -17.40
C TYR A 361 7.33 20.90 -16.74
N LEU A 362 7.27 22.15 -16.26
CA LEU A 362 6.06 22.70 -15.62
C LEU A 362 4.88 22.75 -16.61
N LYS A 363 5.13 23.07 -17.88
CA LYS A 363 4.14 23.07 -18.96
C LYS A 363 3.63 21.66 -19.29
N ARG A 364 4.30 20.58 -18.86
CA ARG A 364 3.83 19.20 -19.01
C ARG A 364 3.03 18.70 -17.81
N LEU A 365 3.08 19.38 -16.67
CA LEU A 365 2.31 18.98 -15.50
C LEU A 365 0.82 19.16 -15.79
N ARG A 366 0.09 18.06 -15.65
CA ARG A 366 -1.36 18.01 -15.82
C ARG A 366 -1.99 17.47 -14.56
N VAL A 367 -3.19 17.95 -14.24
CA VAL A 367 -4.02 17.39 -13.19
C VAL A 367 -5.37 16.98 -13.75
N SER A 368 -5.92 15.92 -13.19
CA SER A 368 -7.26 15.44 -13.50
C SER A 368 -8.07 15.52 -12.23
N LEU A 369 -8.97 16.49 -12.17
CA LEU A 369 -9.78 16.75 -10.98
C LEU A 369 -11.24 16.43 -11.30
N THR A 370 -11.90 15.72 -10.41
CA THR A 370 -13.34 15.49 -10.53
C THR A 370 -14.01 15.79 -9.21
N ALA A 371 -15.03 16.65 -9.26
CA ALA A 371 -15.81 16.99 -8.09
C ALA A 371 -16.79 15.85 -7.75
N PRO A 372 -17.15 15.70 -6.47
CA PRO A 372 -16.58 16.43 -5.34
C PRO A 372 -15.18 15.89 -4.97
N LEU A 373 -14.27 16.78 -4.53
CA LEU A 373 -12.98 16.37 -3.97
C LEU A 373 -13.18 16.07 -2.48
N CYS A 374 -12.79 14.88 -2.03
CA CYS A 374 -12.88 14.47 -0.63
C CYS A 374 -11.49 14.33 -0.03
N PHE A 375 -11.29 14.84 1.19
CA PHE A 375 -10.05 14.73 1.95
C PHE A 375 -10.32 14.18 3.33
N GLY A 376 -9.45 13.30 3.82
CA GLY A 376 -9.52 12.72 5.16
C GLY A 376 -8.45 13.32 6.06
N GLU A 377 -8.85 13.72 7.26
CA GLU A 377 -7.95 14.20 8.30
C GLU A 377 -7.47 13.04 9.18
N HIS A 378 -6.16 12.80 9.22
CA HIS A 378 -5.59 11.78 10.10
C HIS A 378 -5.43 12.34 11.52
N LEU A 379 -5.89 11.57 12.51
CA LEU A 379 -5.65 11.84 13.93
C LEU A 379 -4.14 12.04 14.18
N GLY A 380 -3.76 13.25 14.62
CA GLY A 380 -2.37 13.62 14.93
C GLY A 380 -1.61 14.40 13.84
N GLN A 381 -2.18 14.60 12.65
CA GLN A 381 -1.61 15.50 11.63
C GLN A 381 -2.43 16.79 11.52
N ALA A 382 -2.34 17.62 12.56
CA ALA A 382 -3.22 18.78 12.79
C ALA A 382 -3.22 19.87 11.70
N GLN A 383 -2.37 19.77 10.67
CA GLN A 383 -2.20 20.82 9.65
C GLN A 383 -2.46 20.37 8.22
N THR A 384 -2.71 19.08 7.96
CA THR A 384 -2.98 18.61 6.59
C THR A 384 -3.98 17.46 6.51
N ALA A 385 -4.92 17.52 5.57
CA ALA A 385 -5.78 16.41 5.18
C ALA A 385 -5.40 15.89 3.78
N ARG A 386 -5.54 14.58 3.55
CA ARG A 386 -5.12 13.92 2.30
C ARG A 386 -6.33 13.57 1.44
N GLN A 387 -6.21 13.74 0.13
CA GLN A 387 -7.29 13.37 -0.78
C GLN A 387 -7.61 11.87 -0.70
N VAL A 388 -8.88 11.55 -0.51
CA VAL A 388 -9.42 10.19 -0.48
C VAL A 388 -9.83 9.82 -1.91
N LEU A 389 -9.19 8.78 -2.46
CA LEU A 389 -9.38 8.35 -3.85
C LEU A 389 -10.15 7.02 -3.98
N SER A 390 -10.34 6.29 -2.88
CA SER A 390 -10.97 4.96 -2.84
C SER A 390 -12.33 4.98 -2.13
N ASP A 391 -13.01 3.84 -2.15
CA ASP A 391 -14.25 3.57 -1.40
C ASP A 391 -14.06 3.54 0.14
N ASP A 392 -12.84 3.83 0.64
CA ASP A 392 -12.48 3.78 2.06
C ASP A 392 -12.93 5.03 2.84
N LEU A 393 -14.22 5.39 2.71
CA LEU A 393 -14.83 6.53 3.40
C LEU A 393 -14.99 6.37 4.93
N TRP A 394 -14.24 5.47 5.55
CA TRP A 394 -14.37 5.15 6.99
C TRP A 394 -13.05 5.16 7.76
N ALA A 395 -11.93 5.51 7.12
CA ALA A 395 -10.61 5.49 7.76
C ALA A 395 -10.27 6.75 8.58
N TYR A 396 -11.10 7.81 8.49
CA TYR A 396 -10.80 9.13 9.05
C TYR A 396 -11.89 9.61 9.99
N ALA A 397 -11.49 10.32 11.05
CA ALA A 397 -12.40 10.89 12.03
C ALA A 397 -13.10 12.16 11.54
N THR A 398 -12.56 12.82 10.52
CA THR A 398 -13.13 14.03 9.91
C THR A 398 -12.82 14.00 8.43
N TYR A 399 -13.80 14.38 7.61
CA TYR A 399 -13.63 14.57 6.18
C TYR A 399 -13.84 16.03 5.79
N TRP A 400 -13.22 16.42 4.69
CA TRP A 400 -13.37 17.71 4.06
C TRP A 400 -13.83 17.51 2.62
N LEU A 401 -14.95 18.13 2.27
CA LEU A 401 -15.53 18.07 0.92
C LEU A 401 -15.34 19.42 0.24
N LEU A 402 -14.76 19.42 -0.96
CA LEU A 402 -14.62 20.60 -1.82
C LEU A 402 -15.40 20.37 -3.12
N GLN A 403 -16.30 21.28 -3.46
CA GLN A 403 -17.09 21.21 -4.70
C GLN A 403 -17.40 22.61 -5.29
N PRO A 404 -17.77 22.71 -6.58
CA PRO A 404 -18.10 23.97 -7.23
C PRO A 404 -19.34 24.66 -6.65
N GLU A 405 -20.35 23.88 -6.27
CA GLU A 405 -21.63 24.40 -5.79
C GLU A 405 -21.64 24.56 -4.26
N PRO A 406 -22.42 25.50 -3.71
CA PRO A 406 -22.65 25.57 -2.26
C PRO A 406 -23.05 24.21 -1.67
N ILE A 407 -22.50 23.89 -0.50
CA ILE A 407 -22.77 22.63 0.18
C ILE A 407 -23.99 22.83 1.08
N ASP A 408 -25.04 22.06 0.85
CA ASP A 408 -26.27 22.11 1.65
C ASP A 408 -25.99 21.75 3.11
N ALA A 409 -26.66 22.44 4.03
CA ALA A 409 -26.63 22.10 5.45
C ALA A 409 -27.21 20.69 5.67
N ALA A 410 -26.50 19.88 6.45
CA ALA A 410 -26.96 18.57 6.88
C ALA A 410 -26.39 18.26 8.27
N PRO A 411 -27.01 17.33 9.03
CA PRO A 411 -26.45 16.88 10.30
C PRO A 411 -24.99 16.43 10.15
N GLY A 412 -24.12 16.94 11.02
CA GLY A 412 -22.68 16.65 10.99
C GLY A 412 -21.88 17.33 9.86
N VAL A 413 -22.51 18.18 9.04
CA VAL A 413 -21.85 18.92 7.96
C VAL A 413 -21.79 20.40 8.32
N GLN A 414 -20.57 20.94 8.36
CA GLN A 414 -20.31 22.35 8.66
C GLN A 414 -19.69 23.02 7.44
N ALA A 415 -20.37 24.01 6.86
CA ALA A 415 -19.79 24.83 5.79
C ALA A 415 -18.65 25.69 6.37
N LYS A 416 -17.52 25.73 5.66
CA LYS A 416 -16.27 26.37 6.12
C LYS A 416 -15.75 27.47 5.20
N GLY A 417 -16.57 27.90 4.23
CA GLY A 417 -16.23 28.96 3.28
C GLY A 417 -15.73 28.41 1.96
N GLN A 418 -14.70 29.04 1.39
CA GLN A 418 -14.13 28.65 0.09
C GLN A 418 -12.62 28.43 0.17
N VAL A 419 -12.15 27.42 -0.56
CA VAL A 419 -10.72 27.09 -0.71
C VAL A 419 -10.43 27.00 -2.20
N ALA A 420 -9.52 27.86 -2.68
CA ALA A 420 -9.16 27.93 -4.10
C ALA A 420 -10.38 27.98 -5.04
N GLY A 421 -11.39 28.77 -4.65
CA GLY A 421 -12.62 28.98 -5.40
C GLY A 421 -13.66 27.85 -5.34
N LEU A 422 -13.45 26.84 -4.49
CA LEU A 422 -14.40 25.75 -4.24
C LEU A 422 -15.05 25.91 -2.88
N HIS A 423 -16.33 25.59 -2.77
CA HIS A 423 -17.01 25.56 -1.48
C HIS A 423 -16.50 24.39 -0.65
N ALA A 424 -16.06 24.67 0.57
CA ALA A 424 -15.53 23.70 1.50
C ALA A 424 -16.53 23.42 2.64
N ALA A 425 -16.68 22.14 2.99
CA ALA A 425 -17.38 21.74 4.20
C ALA A 425 -16.59 20.68 4.95
N ARG A 426 -16.66 20.75 6.27
CA ARG A 426 -16.17 19.74 7.20
C ARG A 426 -17.32 18.78 7.51
N VAL A 427 -17.04 17.48 7.46
CA VAL A 427 -18.00 16.40 7.70
C VAL A 427 -17.49 15.54 8.83
N ASP A 428 -18.28 15.45 9.91
CA ASP A 428 -18.07 14.49 10.98
C ASP A 428 -18.87 13.21 10.68
N PRO A 429 -18.21 12.11 10.25
CA PRO A 429 -18.90 10.89 9.90
C PRO A 429 -19.58 10.19 11.10
N SER A 430 -19.25 10.58 12.34
CA SER A 430 -19.87 10.02 13.55
C SER A 430 -21.24 10.62 13.88
N ALA A 431 -21.57 11.77 13.29
CA ALA A 431 -22.88 12.38 13.44
C ALA A 431 -23.95 11.60 12.66
N GLU A 432 -25.15 11.50 13.25
CA GLU A 432 -26.27 10.76 12.67
C GLU A 432 -26.62 11.29 11.27
N GLY A 433 -26.59 10.41 10.25
CA GLY A 433 -26.89 10.75 8.86
C GLY A 433 -25.73 11.33 8.03
N ALA A 434 -24.67 11.84 8.66
CA ALA A 434 -23.52 12.43 7.95
C ALA A 434 -22.76 11.39 7.09
N ALA A 435 -22.59 10.19 7.64
CA ALA A 435 -22.07 9.01 6.98
C ALA A 435 -22.78 8.71 5.64
N SER A 436 -24.11 8.59 5.67
CA SER A 436 -24.93 8.34 4.49
C SER A 436 -24.90 9.50 3.50
N TRP A 437 -24.96 10.73 4.00
CA TRP A 437 -24.87 11.95 3.20
C TRP A 437 -23.55 12.04 2.42
N LEU A 438 -22.42 11.72 3.08
CA LEU A 438 -21.10 11.70 2.47
C LEU A 438 -21.01 10.63 1.39
N TRP A 439 -21.54 9.44 1.72
CA TRP A 439 -21.58 8.31 0.81
C TRP A 439 -22.38 8.60 -0.45
N GLU A 440 -23.58 9.20 -0.36
CA GLU A 440 -24.43 9.53 -1.52
C GLU A 440 -23.76 10.51 -2.49
N ARG A 441 -23.02 11.49 -1.97
CA ARG A 441 -22.29 12.47 -2.80
C ARG A 441 -21.03 11.88 -3.44
N PHE A 442 -20.38 10.92 -2.79
CA PHE A 442 -19.17 10.28 -3.31
C PHE A 442 -19.45 9.05 -4.19
N LYS A 443 -20.61 8.38 -4.02
CA LYS A 443 -21.02 7.20 -4.81
C LYS A 443 -21.50 7.51 -6.21
N ARG A 444 -21.80 8.77 -6.55
CA ARG A 444 -22.09 9.10 -7.96
C ARG A 444 -20.84 8.72 -8.75
N PRO A 445 -20.96 7.84 -9.75
CA PRO A 445 -19.82 7.18 -10.37
C PRO A 445 -19.03 8.22 -11.14
N VAL A 446 -18.11 8.87 -10.45
CA VAL A 446 -16.93 9.42 -11.08
C VAL A 446 -16.25 8.20 -11.67
N ARG A 447 -16.46 7.99 -12.96
CA ARG A 447 -15.50 7.27 -13.81
C ARG A 447 -14.20 8.05 -13.66
N GLN A 448 -13.50 7.86 -12.53
CA GLN A 448 -12.15 8.33 -12.37
C GLN A 448 -11.43 7.68 -13.53
N ALA A 449 -10.86 8.53 -14.37
CA ALA A 449 -10.04 8.10 -15.46
C ALA A 449 -8.96 7.19 -14.84
N GLN A 450 -9.20 5.87 -14.89
CA GLN A 450 -8.13 4.90 -14.94
C GLN A 450 -7.11 5.53 -15.87
N ALA A 451 -5.89 5.70 -15.38
CA ALA A 451 -4.75 6.03 -16.21
C ALA A 451 -4.72 4.98 -17.33
N ARG A 452 -5.41 5.27 -18.44
CA ARG A 452 -5.37 4.48 -19.65
C ARG A 452 -3.91 4.56 -20.06
N ARG A 453 -3.19 3.46 -19.86
CA ARG A 453 -1.90 3.19 -20.49
C ARG A 453 -2.06 3.47 -21.98
N LEU A 454 -1.73 4.66 -22.41
CA LEU A 454 -1.54 4.98 -23.82
C LEU A 454 -0.07 4.70 -24.11
N GLY A 455 0.19 3.50 -24.63
CA GLY A 455 1.53 3.07 -24.99
C GLY A 455 1.71 1.58 -25.30
N VAL A 456 0.71 0.72 -25.07
CA VAL A 456 0.77 -0.69 -25.49
C VAL A 456 -0.20 -0.90 -26.65
N PRO A 457 0.23 -1.39 -27.82
CA PRO A 457 -0.68 -1.70 -28.91
C PRO A 457 -1.59 -2.87 -28.48
N THR A 458 -2.88 -2.59 -28.36
CA THR A 458 -3.91 -3.62 -28.23
C THR A 458 -4.04 -4.36 -29.56
N PHE A 459 -3.34 -5.47 -29.70
CA PHE A 459 -3.79 -6.54 -30.59
C PHE A 459 -4.86 -7.31 -29.84
N PHE A 460 -6.10 -7.25 -30.34
CA PHE A 460 -7.09 -8.33 -30.44
C PHE A 460 -8.45 -7.71 -30.73
N ALA A 461 -8.90 -7.85 -31.98
CA ALA A 461 -10.29 -7.68 -32.35
C ALA A 461 -11.04 -8.99 -32.06
N PRO A 462 -12.20 -8.99 -31.38
CA PRO A 462 -13.11 -10.12 -31.42
C PRO A 462 -13.95 -10.02 -32.68
N GLY A 463 -13.80 -11.03 -33.55
CA GLY A 463 -14.61 -11.20 -34.75
C GLY A 463 -16.10 -11.29 -34.43
N ARG A 464 -16.89 -10.56 -35.21
CA ARG A 464 -18.35 -10.65 -35.26
C ARG A 464 -18.76 -12.05 -35.72
N LEU A 465 -19.36 -12.85 -34.83
CA LEU A 465 -20.19 -13.97 -35.26
C LEU A 465 -21.57 -13.42 -35.62
N GLY A 466 -21.76 -13.14 -36.91
CA GLY A 466 -23.05 -12.87 -37.50
C GLY A 466 -23.86 -14.16 -37.58
N GLY A 467 -24.94 -14.24 -36.82
CA GLY A 467 -26.00 -15.20 -37.09
C GLY A 467 -26.74 -14.82 -38.37
N ARG A 468 -27.00 -15.79 -39.25
CA ARG A 468 -28.23 -15.87 -40.04
C ARG A 468 -28.40 -17.22 -40.76
N ARG A 469 -29.61 -17.75 -40.58
CA ARG A 469 -30.45 -18.50 -41.53
C ARG A 469 -30.08 -19.95 -41.84
N ARG A 470 -30.78 -20.85 -41.13
CA ARG A 470 -31.37 -22.05 -41.72
C ARG A 470 -32.37 -21.64 -42.81
N ARG A 471 -32.17 -22.13 -44.04
CA ARG A 471 -33.25 -22.34 -45.01
C ARG A 471 -33.03 -23.66 -45.75
N ARG A 472 -34.13 -24.37 -45.87
CA ARG A 472 -34.36 -25.67 -46.51
C ARG A 472 -33.87 -25.72 -47.97
N GLY A 473 -33.52 -26.93 -48.42
CA GLY A 473 -34.16 -27.48 -49.63
C GLY A 473 -33.27 -28.08 -50.70
N ARG A 474 -33.47 -29.39 -50.90
CA ARG A 474 -33.47 -30.16 -52.17
C ARG A 474 -32.16 -30.41 -52.94
N ALA A 475 -31.77 -31.70 -52.88
CA ALA A 475 -31.85 -32.70 -53.95
C ALA A 475 -31.20 -32.45 -55.32
N ARG A 476 -30.27 -33.37 -55.64
CA ARG A 476 -29.87 -34.02 -56.93
C ARG A 476 -28.37 -34.28 -56.80
N GLY A 477 -27.80 -35.45 -57.01
CA GLY A 477 -28.22 -36.63 -57.76
C GLY A 477 -27.02 -37.08 -58.61
N ALA A 478 -26.77 -38.39 -58.60
CA ALA A 478 -26.06 -39.19 -59.62
C ALA A 478 -24.51 -39.28 -59.63
N GLY A 479 -24.08 -40.55 -59.73
CA GLY A 479 -22.86 -41.04 -60.39
C GLY A 479 -21.70 -41.31 -59.44
N GLY A 480 -21.17 -42.52 -59.25
CA GLY A 480 -21.23 -43.75 -60.02
C GLY A 480 -19.80 -44.29 -60.25
N ALA A 481 -19.61 -45.60 -60.05
CA ALA A 481 -18.42 -46.43 -60.32
C ALA A 481 -17.19 -46.19 -59.41
N ALA A 482 -16.49 -47.18 -58.88
CA ALA A 482 -16.48 -48.64 -59.07
C ALA A 482 -16.08 -49.32 -57.74
#